data_AF-A0A7X8GRF3-F1
#
_entry.id   AF-A0A7X8GRF3-F1
#
_cell.length_a   1.000
_cell.length_b   1.000
_cell.length_c   1.000
_cell.angle_alpha   90.00
_cell.angle_beta   90.00
_cell.angle_gamma   90.00
#
_symmetry.space_group_name_H-M   'P 1'
#
loop_
_entity.id
_entity.type
_entity.pdbx_description
1 polymer ?
#
loop_
_entity_poly.entity_id
_entity_poly.type
_entity_poly.pdbx_seq_one_letter_code
_entity_poly.pdbx_strand_id
1 'polypeptide(L)'
;MLDFEHLILNIEAAIKYYAENEIDSYNLQQGSMKQMVTVYKLMGKDQKVKEAKIRIAESFIEEAEWKKENYPSGNSVAATFYEKALHAYMDIGGFKTKVEELKNKIKEAHAAAFEKEFRMTKIPIEVDKKIIDSHRERYKGRSTLEVFHLLITDPNLIPSFEGAKKATVEHAKKYVLMHLVSQSVIRKNIRVKTYETDDDRFYFFTLQNFMLDYQFKAKFFLVNAYCALKEEHPNWVAEMIKYLKTLPLVKKNRLKLIEKGLSAFEREDYISAIHILVFQIEGILRDTVEGLRIAPFSYHRGEMRIKKLWDILEILQKVEGIDKDILMLVRTSLVDIGGENLRNDLAHGILDYDEFTGLRALILIYILLKITPYDIIRKEKPESDVKQ
;
A
#
# COMPACT_ATOMS: atom_id res chain seq x y z
N MET A 1 -44.27 13.36 -29.31
CA MET A 1 -42.97 14.04 -29.47
C MET A 1 -42.60 14.55 -28.09
N LEU A 2 -41.41 14.23 -27.55
CA LEU A 2 -41.01 14.77 -26.25
C LEU A 2 -40.73 16.27 -26.39
N ASP A 3 -41.34 17.10 -25.56
CA ASP A 3 -41.04 18.53 -25.50
C ASP A 3 -39.79 18.75 -24.64
N PHE A 4 -38.64 18.80 -25.31
CA PHE A 4 -37.36 18.99 -24.66
C PHE A 4 -37.20 20.39 -24.06
N GLU A 5 -37.87 21.41 -24.57
CA GLU A 5 -37.76 22.78 -24.03
C GLU A 5 -38.53 22.88 -22.71
N HIS A 6 -39.74 22.33 -22.66
CA HIS A 6 -40.50 22.23 -21.42
C HIS A 6 -39.75 21.39 -20.35
N LEU A 7 -39.08 20.31 -20.76
CA LEU A 7 -38.28 19.49 -19.85
C LEU A 7 -37.09 20.27 -19.27
N ILE A 8 -36.38 21.08 -20.08
CA ILE A 8 -35.28 21.93 -19.61
C ILE A 8 -35.79 22.96 -18.59
N LEU A 9 -36.92 23.63 -18.86
CA LEU A 9 -37.51 24.60 -17.93
C LEU A 9 -37.84 23.97 -16.58
N ASN A 10 -38.40 22.75 -16.58
CA ASN A 10 -38.68 22.02 -15.34
C ASN A 10 -37.40 21.65 -14.58
N ILE A 11 -36.33 21.27 -15.29
CA ILE A 11 -35.04 20.97 -14.68
C ILE A 11 -34.41 22.24 -14.07
N GLU A 12 -34.46 23.38 -14.77
CA GLU A 12 -33.96 24.66 -14.27
C GLU A 12 -34.74 25.12 -13.03
N ALA A 13 -36.07 24.98 -13.05
CA ALA A 13 -36.91 25.26 -11.90
C ALA A 13 -36.57 24.38 -10.69
N ALA A 14 -36.28 23.09 -10.92
CA ALA A 14 -35.86 22.18 -9.86
C ALA A 14 -34.50 22.55 -9.26
N ILE A 15 -33.50 22.87 -10.10
CA ILE A 15 -32.18 23.33 -9.64
C ILE A 15 -32.32 24.58 -8.75
N LYS A 16 -33.11 25.56 -9.22
CA LYS A 16 -33.37 26.80 -8.48
C LYS A 16 -34.08 26.52 -7.16
N TYR A 17 -35.13 25.69 -7.18
CA TYR A 17 -35.86 25.31 -5.99
C TYR A 17 -34.94 24.72 -4.93
N TYR A 18 -34.11 23.74 -5.29
CA TYR A 18 -33.19 23.12 -4.34
C TYR A 18 -32.15 24.11 -3.81
N ALA A 19 -31.59 24.96 -4.67
CA ALA A 19 -30.62 25.97 -4.25
C ALA A 19 -31.20 27.01 -3.26
N GLU A 20 -32.47 27.38 -3.41
CA GLU A 20 -33.11 28.42 -2.59
C GLU A 20 -33.78 27.87 -1.33
N ASN A 21 -34.29 26.65 -1.35
CA ASN A 21 -35.17 26.13 -0.31
C ASN A 21 -34.55 25.00 0.52
N GLU A 22 -33.51 24.32 0.02
CA GLU A 22 -32.92 23.15 0.67
C GLU A 22 -31.42 23.34 0.89
N ILE A 23 -31.01 23.54 2.14
CA ILE A 23 -29.60 23.65 2.54
C ILE A 23 -28.91 22.29 2.31
N ASP A 24 -27.65 22.29 1.86
CA ASP A 24 -26.88 21.10 1.48
C ASP A 24 -27.51 20.21 0.38
N SER A 25 -28.35 20.79 -0.48
CA SER A 25 -29.01 20.08 -1.58
C SER A 25 -28.17 19.93 -2.85
N TYR A 26 -26.85 20.16 -2.79
CA TYR A 26 -25.96 20.17 -3.94
C TYR A 26 -26.04 18.90 -4.78
N ASN A 27 -26.15 17.72 -4.15
CA ASN A 27 -26.28 16.45 -4.87
C ASN A 27 -27.58 16.37 -5.70
N LEU A 28 -28.67 16.96 -5.22
CA LEU A 28 -29.94 17.03 -5.96
C LEU A 28 -29.82 17.98 -7.15
N GLN A 29 -29.23 19.16 -6.93
CA GLN A 29 -28.95 20.13 -7.99
C GLN A 29 -28.07 19.51 -9.10
N GLN A 30 -26.99 18.83 -8.73
CA GLN A 30 -26.10 18.15 -9.66
C GLN A 30 -26.80 17.00 -10.40
N GLY A 31 -27.71 16.27 -9.73
CA GLY A 31 -28.56 15.26 -10.35
C GLY A 31 -29.42 15.85 -11.47
N SER A 32 -30.08 16.98 -11.20
CA SER A 32 -30.86 17.74 -12.19
C SER A 32 -29.98 18.27 -13.33
N MET A 33 -28.79 18.82 -13.04
CA MET A 33 -27.85 19.27 -14.07
C MET A 33 -27.36 18.12 -14.97
N LYS A 34 -27.16 16.91 -14.43
CA LYS A 34 -26.81 15.72 -15.22
C LYS A 34 -27.94 15.32 -16.17
N GLN A 35 -29.19 15.43 -15.74
CA GLN A 35 -30.34 15.25 -16.64
C GLN A 35 -30.35 16.32 -17.73
N MET A 36 -30.06 17.57 -17.38
CA MET A 36 -29.92 18.68 -18.34
C MET A 36 -28.88 18.38 -19.43
N VAL A 37 -27.71 17.84 -19.03
CA VAL A 37 -26.67 17.38 -19.97
C VAL A 37 -27.20 16.32 -20.93
N THR A 38 -27.95 15.34 -20.43
CA THR A 38 -28.55 14.28 -21.28
C THR A 38 -29.54 14.88 -22.27
N VAL A 39 -30.40 15.80 -21.85
CA VAL A 39 -31.36 16.46 -22.74
C VAL A 39 -30.63 17.29 -23.81
N TYR A 40 -29.63 18.11 -23.43
CA TYR A 40 -28.87 18.89 -24.42
C TYR A 40 -28.12 18.02 -25.42
N LYS A 41 -27.61 16.84 -25.02
CA LYS A 41 -27.03 15.87 -25.96
C LYS A 41 -28.07 15.35 -26.96
N LEU A 42 -29.27 14.99 -26.50
CA LEU A 42 -30.35 14.52 -27.38
C LEU A 42 -30.80 15.60 -28.38
N MET A 43 -30.69 16.88 -27.99
CA MET A 43 -30.97 18.02 -28.85
C MET A 43 -29.81 18.42 -29.78
N GLY A 44 -28.64 17.78 -29.70
CA GLY A 44 -27.44 18.17 -30.46
C GLY A 44 -26.86 19.53 -30.07
N LYS A 45 -27.12 20.02 -28.84
CA LYS A 45 -26.67 21.33 -28.35
C LYS A 45 -25.33 21.23 -27.62
N ASP A 46 -24.25 20.92 -28.34
CA ASP A 46 -22.93 20.62 -27.76
C ASP A 46 -22.36 21.74 -26.87
N GLN A 47 -22.55 23.00 -27.26
CA GLN A 47 -22.11 24.14 -26.46
C GLN A 47 -22.84 24.19 -25.10
N LYS A 48 -24.15 23.94 -25.08
CA LYS A 48 -24.93 23.86 -23.84
C LYS A 48 -24.57 22.65 -22.98
N VAL A 49 -24.20 21.52 -23.61
CA VAL A 49 -23.65 20.36 -22.90
C VAL A 49 -22.38 20.75 -22.15
N LYS A 50 -21.48 21.48 -22.82
CA LYS A 50 -20.23 21.94 -22.22
C LYS A 50 -20.48 22.90 -21.05
N GLU A 51 -21.36 23.89 -21.24
CA GLU A 51 -21.75 24.85 -20.20
C GLU A 51 -22.35 24.14 -18.97
N ALA A 52 -23.28 23.20 -19.18
CA ALA A 52 -23.88 22.43 -18.09
C ALA A 52 -22.84 21.58 -17.33
N LYS A 53 -21.88 20.99 -18.04
CA LYS A 53 -20.77 20.26 -17.40
C LYS A 53 -19.86 21.17 -16.58
N ILE A 54 -19.57 22.38 -17.07
CA ILE A 54 -18.79 23.38 -16.33
C ILE A 54 -19.54 23.77 -15.05
N ARG A 55 -20.85 24.05 -15.14
CA ARG A 55 -21.66 24.37 -13.96
C ARG A 55 -21.67 23.25 -12.92
N ILE A 56 -21.69 21.98 -13.33
CA ILE A 56 -21.55 20.84 -12.41
C ILE A 56 -20.19 20.88 -11.70
N ALA A 57 -19.10 21.17 -12.44
CA ALA A 57 -17.77 21.27 -11.84
C ALA A 57 -17.67 22.43 -10.83
N GLU A 58 -18.30 23.57 -11.13
CA GLU A 58 -18.40 24.72 -10.20
C GLU A 58 -19.23 24.39 -8.97
N SER A 59 -20.35 23.67 -9.12
CA SER A 59 -21.20 23.24 -8.02
C SER A 59 -20.45 22.37 -7.01
N PHE A 60 -19.52 21.51 -7.47
CA PHE A 60 -18.65 20.77 -6.56
C PHE A 60 -17.69 21.66 -5.76
N ILE A 61 -17.23 22.77 -6.34
CA ILE A 61 -16.39 23.74 -5.61
C ILE A 61 -17.24 24.47 -4.56
N GLU A 62 -18.44 24.91 -4.92
CA GLU A 62 -19.39 25.54 -3.99
C GLU A 62 -19.74 24.60 -2.83
N GLU A 63 -20.03 23.33 -3.12
CA GLU A 63 -20.31 22.30 -2.11
C GLU A 63 -19.09 22.07 -1.20
N ALA A 64 -17.88 22.05 -1.77
CA ALA A 64 -16.65 21.89 -1.00
C ALA A 64 -16.45 23.04 0.00
N GLU A 65 -16.56 24.30 -0.45
CA GLU A 65 -16.40 25.48 0.41
C GLU A 65 -17.48 25.52 1.49
N TRP A 66 -18.73 25.21 1.14
CA TRP A 66 -19.82 25.19 2.10
C TRP A 66 -19.62 24.09 3.16
N LYS A 67 -19.27 22.86 2.76
CA LYS A 67 -19.05 21.75 3.71
C LYS A 67 -17.83 21.95 4.59
N LYS A 68 -16.80 22.63 4.07
CA LYS A 68 -15.60 22.96 4.84
C LYS A 68 -15.93 23.73 6.13
N GLU A 69 -16.86 24.67 6.06
CA GLU A 69 -17.24 25.53 7.20
C GLU A 69 -18.35 24.93 8.06
N ASN A 70 -19.20 24.07 7.50
CA ASN A 70 -20.44 23.63 8.15
C ASN A 70 -20.38 22.20 8.73
N TYR A 71 -19.34 21.41 8.44
CA TYR A 71 -19.24 20.00 8.87
C TYR A 71 -18.09 19.78 9.88
N PRO A 72 -18.23 18.86 10.86
CA PRO A 72 -17.16 18.53 11.80
C PRO A 72 -15.87 18.01 11.15
N SER A 73 -15.98 17.29 10.03
CA SER A 73 -14.85 16.84 9.20
C SER A 73 -14.79 17.62 7.88
N GLY A 74 -15.02 18.93 7.96
CA GLY A 74 -15.25 19.80 6.81
C GLY A 74 -14.11 19.80 5.79
N ASN A 75 -12.85 19.81 6.21
CA ASN A 75 -11.69 19.81 5.32
C ASN A 75 -11.56 18.47 4.56
N SER A 76 -11.72 17.34 5.24
CA SER A 76 -11.70 16.01 4.58
C SER A 76 -12.83 15.86 3.56
N VAL A 77 -14.02 16.33 3.92
CA VAL A 77 -15.18 16.34 3.03
C VAL A 77 -14.96 17.29 1.84
N ALA A 78 -14.47 18.50 2.08
CA ALA A 78 -14.16 19.48 1.04
C ALA A 78 -13.11 18.96 0.05
N ALA A 79 -12.06 18.30 0.53
CA ALA A 79 -11.05 17.67 -0.34
C ALA A 79 -11.68 16.71 -1.35
N THR A 80 -12.64 15.89 -0.89
CA THR A 80 -13.39 14.96 -1.76
C THR A 80 -14.14 15.69 -2.88
N PHE A 81 -14.77 16.82 -2.57
CA PHE A 81 -15.51 17.59 -3.56
C PHE A 81 -14.59 18.40 -4.49
N TYR A 82 -13.45 18.90 -4.02
CA TYR A 82 -12.43 19.46 -4.91
C TYR A 82 -11.88 18.44 -5.91
N GLU A 83 -11.69 17.18 -5.50
CA GLU A 83 -11.27 16.12 -6.42
C GLU A 83 -12.34 15.80 -7.48
N LYS A 84 -13.63 15.81 -7.09
CA LYS A 84 -14.74 15.67 -8.06
C LYS A 84 -14.74 16.82 -9.08
N ALA A 85 -14.53 18.06 -8.61
CA ALA A 85 -14.39 19.22 -9.49
C ALA A 85 -13.17 19.08 -10.41
N LEU A 86 -12.03 18.63 -9.88
CA LEU A 86 -10.78 18.42 -10.63
C LEU A 86 -11.00 17.43 -11.77
N HIS A 87 -11.59 16.27 -11.49
CA HIS A 87 -11.92 15.26 -12.50
C HIS A 87 -12.88 15.82 -13.54
N ALA A 88 -13.94 16.53 -13.14
CA ALA A 88 -14.87 17.15 -14.07
C ALA A 88 -14.18 18.13 -15.03
N TYR A 89 -13.27 18.99 -14.54
CA TYR A 89 -12.50 19.91 -15.39
C TYR A 89 -11.50 19.19 -16.30
N MET A 90 -10.86 18.11 -15.83
CA MET A 90 -9.96 17.29 -16.64
C MET A 90 -10.72 16.61 -17.79
N ASP A 91 -11.91 16.07 -17.52
CA ASP A 91 -12.76 15.40 -18.52
C ASP A 91 -13.31 16.38 -19.57
N ILE A 92 -13.61 17.63 -19.18
CA ILE A 92 -14.05 18.66 -20.11
C ILE A 92 -12.90 19.13 -21.01
N GLY A 93 -11.68 19.23 -20.46
CA GLY A 93 -10.49 19.72 -21.15
C GLY A 93 -10.46 21.25 -21.32
N GLY A 94 -9.25 21.82 -21.48
CA GLY A 94 -9.05 23.26 -21.70
C GLY A 94 -8.96 24.12 -20.42
N PHE A 95 -9.07 23.52 -19.23
CA PHE A 95 -9.08 24.23 -17.93
C PHE A 95 -7.79 24.04 -17.12
N LYS A 96 -6.61 24.17 -17.74
CA LYS A 96 -5.32 23.90 -17.09
C LYS A 96 -5.12 24.68 -15.79
N THR A 97 -5.41 25.98 -15.78
CA THR A 97 -5.28 26.83 -14.59
C THR A 97 -6.19 26.36 -13.45
N LYS A 98 -7.44 26.02 -13.76
CA LYS A 98 -8.40 25.53 -12.76
C LYS A 98 -8.00 24.20 -12.16
N VAL A 99 -7.45 23.31 -12.99
CA VAL A 99 -6.89 22.04 -12.56
C VAL A 99 -5.73 22.24 -11.59
N GLU A 100 -4.81 23.18 -11.85
CA GLU A 100 -3.72 23.48 -10.92
C GLU A 100 -4.20 24.15 -9.62
N GLU A 101 -5.16 25.09 -9.69
CA GLU A 101 -5.79 25.67 -8.50
C GLU A 101 -6.41 24.59 -7.61
N LEU A 102 -7.16 23.66 -8.19
CA LEU A 102 -7.83 22.59 -7.45
C LEU A 102 -6.83 21.62 -6.83
N LYS A 103 -5.71 21.31 -7.51
CA LYS A 103 -4.62 20.51 -6.90
C LYS A 103 -4.08 21.16 -5.63
N ASN A 104 -3.93 22.48 -5.60
CA ASN A 104 -3.48 23.20 -4.41
C ASN A 104 -4.54 23.16 -3.31
N LYS A 105 -5.81 23.42 -3.64
CA LYS A 105 -6.91 23.32 -2.67
C LYS A 105 -7.03 21.93 -2.04
N ILE A 106 -6.85 20.87 -2.82
CA ILE A 106 -6.85 19.47 -2.33
C ILE A 106 -5.73 19.26 -1.32
N LYS A 107 -4.50 19.69 -1.65
CA LYS A 107 -3.34 19.57 -0.74
C LYS A 107 -3.56 20.32 0.56
N GLU A 108 -4.04 21.56 0.49
CA GLU A 108 -4.33 22.40 1.65
C GLU A 108 -5.43 21.81 2.53
N ALA A 109 -6.51 21.32 1.91
CA ALA A 109 -7.61 20.68 2.63
C ALA A 109 -7.15 19.39 3.33
N HIS A 110 -6.35 18.55 2.67
CA HIS A 110 -5.79 17.35 3.31
C HIS A 110 -4.82 17.67 4.44
N ALA A 111 -3.98 18.69 4.30
CA ALA A 111 -3.08 19.15 5.36
C ALA A 111 -3.89 19.63 6.58
N ALA A 112 -4.88 20.50 6.36
CA ALA A 112 -5.75 21.01 7.41
C ALA A 112 -6.58 19.90 8.09
N ALA A 113 -7.07 18.92 7.31
CA ALA A 113 -7.73 17.75 7.85
C ALA A 113 -6.79 16.99 8.78
N PHE A 114 -5.56 16.67 8.34
CA PHE A 114 -4.56 15.96 9.15
C PHE A 114 -4.28 16.65 10.49
N GLU A 115 -4.16 17.98 10.49
CA GLU A 115 -3.89 18.77 11.69
C GLU A 115 -5.08 18.88 12.64
N LYS A 116 -6.31 19.02 12.11
CA LYS A 116 -7.48 19.46 12.91
C LYS A 116 -8.55 18.39 13.10
N GLU A 117 -8.67 17.43 12.19
CA GLU A 117 -9.79 16.49 12.11
C GLU A 117 -9.39 15.06 12.45
N PHE A 118 -8.17 14.65 12.06
CA PHE A 118 -7.70 13.31 12.38
C PHE A 118 -7.47 13.15 13.89
N ARG A 119 -7.93 12.02 14.42
CA ARG A 119 -7.71 11.64 15.82
C ARG A 119 -6.87 10.40 15.89
N MET A 120 -5.86 10.43 16.74
CA MET A 120 -5.05 9.25 17.04
C MET A 120 -5.78 8.40 18.07
N THR A 121 -6.17 7.19 17.67
CA THR A 121 -6.66 6.17 18.61
C THR A 121 -5.46 5.39 19.15
N LYS A 122 -5.25 5.43 20.46
CA LYS A 122 -4.26 4.60 21.14
C LYS A 122 -5.00 3.49 21.88
N ILE A 123 -4.74 2.25 21.50
CA ILE A 123 -5.28 1.07 22.19
C ILE A 123 -4.16 0.52 23.07
N PRO A 124 -4.29 0.56 24.41
CA PRO A 124 -3.32 -0.10 25.28
C PRO A 124 -3.43 -1.61 25.06
N ILE A 125 -2.32 -2.24 24.70
CA ILE A 125 -2.22 -3.69 24.59
C ILE A 125 -1.38 -4.15 25.76
N GLU A 126 -1.98 -4.91 26.67
CA GLU A 126 -1.25 -5.62 27.71
C GLU A 126 -0.62 -6.86 27.09
N VAL A 127 0.70 -6.95 27.18
CA VAL A 127 1.46 -8.10 26.69
C VAL A 127 2.05 -8.84 27.88
N ASP A 128 1.72 -10.13 28.00
CA ASP A 128 2.34 -10.96 29.04
C ASP A 128 3.83 -11.12 28.75
N LYS A 129 4.65 -10.47 29.59
CA LYS A 129 6.10 -10.50 29.49
C LYS A 129 6.65 -11.93 29.53
N LYS A 130 5.99 -12.85 30.24
CA LYS A 130 6.41 -14.26 30.29
C LYS A 130 6.42 -14.91 28.91
N ILE A 131 5.50 -14.53 28.01
CA ILE A 131 5.44 -15.06 26.65
C ILE A 131 6.65 -14.57 25.84
N ILE A 132 6.99 -13.29 25.97
CA ILE A 132 8.15 -12.70 25.31
C ILE A 132 9.45 -13.31 25.83
N ASP A 133 9.59 -13.39 27.15
CA ASP A 133 10.78 -13.95 27.79
C ASP A 133 10.95 -15.43 27.40
N SER A 134 9.88 -16.24 27.44
CA SER A 134 9.91 -17.64 27.01
C SER A 134 10.29 -17.80 25.53
N HIS A 135 9.81 -16.90 24.66
CA HIS A 135 10.17 -16.90 23.25
C HIS A 135 11.67 -16.63 23.07
N ARG A 136 12.20 -15.66 23.81
CA ARG A 136 13.61 -15.24 23.79
C ARG A 136 14.55 -16.35 24.24
N GLU A 137 14.20 -17.11 25.28
CA GLU A 137 15.03 -18.22 25.79
C GLU A 137 15.32 -19.29 24.73
N ARG A 138 14.48 -19.42 23.69
CA ARG A 138 14.71 -20.41 22.62
C ARG A 138 15.99 -20.13 21.81
N TYR A 139 16.48 -18.90 21.81
CA TYR A 139 17.67 -18.48 21.06
C TYR A 139 18.96 -18.52 21.89
N LYS A 140 18.87 -18.68 23.21
CA LYS A 140 20.03 -18.66 24.10
C LYS A 140 20.79 -19.98 24.14
N GLY A 141 22.10 -19.89 24.35
CA GLY A 141 23.00 -21.04 24.46
C GLY A 141 23.13 -21.83 23.15
N ARG A 142 22.84 -21.19 22.02
CA ARG A 142 22.90 -21.78 20.67
C ARG A 142 24.13 -21.27 19.94
N SER A 143 24.55 -21.97 18.89
CA SER A 143 25.51 -21.40 17.94
C SER A 143 24.82 -20.36 17.04
N THR A 144 25.60 -19.44 16.47
CA THR A 144 25.08 -18.41 15.55
C THR A 144 24.26 -18.99 14.39
N LEU A 145 24.73 -20.12 13.82
CA LEU A 145 24.04 -20.79 12.71
C LEU A 145 22.72 -21.43 13.16
N GLU A 146 22.67 -22.03 14.34
CA GLU A 146 21.43 -22.54 14.92
C GLU A 146 20.43 -21.40 15.17
N VAL A 147 20.89 -20.25 15.66
CA VAL A 147 20.04 -19.05 15.82
C VAL A 147 19.46 -18.61 14.48
N PHE A 148 20.26 -18.58 13.41
CA PHE A 148 19.76 -18.29 12.06
C PHE A 148 18.69 -19.29 11.61
N HIS A 149 18.90 -20.59 11.80
CA HIS A 149 17.91 -21.61 11.48
C HIS A 149 16.62 -21.47 12.30
N LEU A 150 16.73 -21.11 13.59
CA LEU A 150 15.57 -20.83 14.43
C LEU A 150 14.81 -19.60 13.94
N LEU A 151 15.49 -18.50 13.59
CA LEU A 151 14.84 -17.32 13.00
C LEU A 151 14.13 -17.67 11.69
N ILE A 152 14.74 -18.53 10.86
CA ILE A 152 14.16 -18.98 9.59
C ILE A 152 12.89 -19.82 9.81
N THR A 153 12.84 -20.63 10.86
CA THR A 153 11.75 -21.61 11.06
C THR A 153 10.72 -21.19 12.10
N ASP A 154 10.96 -20.12 12.86
CA ASP A 154 10.06 -19.70 13.94
C ASP A 154 8.71 -19.19 13.41
N PRO A 155 7.58 -19.88 13.71
CA PRO A 155 6.25 -19.46 13.25
C PRO A 155 5.74 -18.19 13.95
N ASN A 156 6.41 -17.74 15.03
CA ASN A 156 5.98 -16.54 15.75
C ASN A 156 6.44 -15.23 15.10
N LEU A 157 7.34 -15.27 14.11
CA LEU A 157 7.94 -14.08 13.50
C LEU A 157 7.21 -13.56 12.26
N ILE A 158 6.43 -14.41 11.57
CA ILE A 158 5.60 -14.00 10.42
C ILE A 158 4.15 -14.40 10.72
N PRO A 159 3.19 -13.46 10.68
CA PRO A 159 1.79 -13.81 10.82
C PRO A 159 1.25 -14.47 9.56
N SER A 160 0.15 -15.22 9.70
CA SER A 160 -0.52 -15.80 8.54
C SER A 160 -1.44 -14.78 7.88
N PHE A 161 -1.32 -14.59 6.56
CA PHE A 161 -2.24 -13.75 5.81
C PHE A 161 -3.65 -14.33 5.79
N GLU A 162 -3.78 -15.65 5.80
CA GLU A 162 -5.08 -16.31 5.96
C GLU A 162 -5.67 -16.07 7.35
N GLY A 163 -4.82 -16.03 8.39
CA GLY A 163 -5.21 -15.58 9.73
C GLY A 163 -5.76 -14.15 9.73
N ALA A 164 -5.08 -13.23 9.04
CA ALA A 164 -5.54 -11.85 8.90
C ALA A 164 -6.88 -11.73 8.15
N LYS A 165 -7.14 -12.58 7.14
CA LYS A 165 -8.46 -12.64 6.48
C LYS A 165 -9.55 -13.08 7.45
N LYS A 166 -9.30 -14.13 8.24
CA LYS A 166 -10.27 -14.59 9.26
C LYS A 166 -10.56 -13.50 10.29
N ALA A 167 -9.53 -12.82 10.79
CA ALA A 167 -9.69 -11.67 11.69
C ALA A 167 -10.54 -10.56 11.05
N THR A 168 -10.36 -10.31 9.76
CA THR A 168 -11.15 -9.33 9.00
C THR A 168 -12.63 -9.71 8.93
N VAL A 169 -12.93 -10.98 8.68
CA VAL A 169 -14.32 -11.49 8.68
C VAL A 169 -14.97 -11.29 10.05
N GLU A 170 -14.26 -11.60 11.14
CA GLU A 170 -14.78 -11.44 12.50
C GLU A 170 -14.96 -9.95 12.89
N HIS A 171 -14.02 -9.09 12.52
CA HIS A 171 -14.15 -7.64 12.72
C HIS A 171 -15.30 -7.05 11.91
N ALA A 172 -15.50 -7.51 10.67
CA ALA A 172 -16.60 -7.04 9.82
C ALA A 172 -17.98 -7.34 10.44
N LYS A 173 -18.14 -8.48 11.11
CA LYS A 173 -19.37 -8.81 11.86
C LYS A 173 -19.61 -7.88 13.05
N LYS A 174 -18.53 -7.48 13.73
CA LYS A 174 -18.60 -6.66 14.95
C LYS A 174 -18.74 -5.16 14.66
N TYR A 175 -18.15 -4.68 13.57
CA TYR A 175 -18.04 -3.27 13.21
C TYR A 175 -18.55 -2.99 11.79
N VAL A 176 -19.75 -3.48 11.46
CA VAL A 176 -20.34 -3.45 10.12
C VAL A 176 -20.22 -2.08 9.45
N LEU A 177 -20.56 -0.99 10.16
CA LEU A 177 -20.56 0.36 9.61
C LEU A 177 -19.15 0.80 9.13
N MET A 178 -18.09 0.44 9.87
CA MET A 178 -16.71 0.76 9.51
C MET A 178 -16.28 0.04 8.23
N HIS A 179 -16.78 -1.18 8.02
CA HIS A 179 -16.47 -2.00 6.85
C HIS A 179 -17.25 -1.61 5.58
N LEU A 180 -18.31 -0.81 5.70
CA LEU A 180 -19.09 -0.30 4.56
C LEU A 180 -18.54 1.02 4.01
N VAL A 181 -17.79 1.77 4.83
CA VAL A 181 -17.24 3.08 4.43
C VAL A 181 -15.96 2.90 3.60
N SER A 182 -15.89 3.58 2.46
CA SER A 182 -14.70 3.61 1.60
C SER A 182 -13.46 4.06 2.37
N GLN A 183 -12.33 3.39 2.11
CA GLN A 183 -11.07 3.70 2.77
C GLN A 183 -10.12 4.39 1.79
N SER A 184 -9.34 5.36 2.26
CA SER A 184 -8.41 6.11 1.43
C SER A 184 -7.03 6.16 2.07
N VAL A 185 -5.99 6.00 1.26
CA VAL A 185 -4.60 6.19 1.66
C VAL A 185 -4.14 7.55 1.18
N ILE A 186 -3.72 8.39 2.13
CA ILE A 186 -3.18 9.72 1.86
C ILE A 186 -1.68 9.69 2.14
N ARG A 187 -0.87 10.15 1.18
CA ARG A 187 0.59 10.29 1.31
C ARG A 187 1.01 11.69 0.88
N LYS A 188 1.78 12.39 1.73
CA LYS A 188 2.17 13.81 1.55
C LYS A 188 0.98 14.69 1.10
N ASN A 189 -0.15 14.57 1.81
CA ASN A 189 -1.40 15.31 1.57
C ASN A 189 -2.07 15.05 0.20
N ILE A 190 -1.80 13.90 -0.43
CA ILE A 190 -2.43 13.47 -1.68
C ILE A 190 -3.08 12.12 -1.45
N ARG A 191 -4.35 11.97 -1.84
CA ARG A 191 -4.98 10.66 -1.89
C ARG A 191 -4.37 9.84 -3.04
N VAL A 192 -3.65 8.78 -2.67
CA VAL A 192 -2.94 7.92 -3.64
C VAL A 192 -3.70 6.64 -3.98
N LYS A 193 -4.65 6.23 -3.14
CA LYS A 193 -5.53 5.09 -3.39
C LYS A 193 -6.83 5.21 -2.62
N THR A 194 -7.92 4.76 -3.23
CA THR A 194 -9.22 4.57 -2.60
C THR A 194 -9.65 3.11 -2.75
N TYR A 195 -10.27 2.56 -1.71
CA TYR A 195 -10.83 1.23 -1.64
C TYR A 195 -12.36 1.37 -1.50
N GLU A 196 -13.09 1.21 -2.60
CA GLU A 196 -14.52 1.52 -2.71
C GLU A 196 -15.42 0.29 -2.93
N THR A 197 -14.89 -0.80 -3.51
CA THR A 197 -15.65 -2.04 -3.66
C THR A 197 -15.58 -2.87 -2.39
N ASP A 198 -16.52 -3.81 -2.21
CA ASP A 198 -16.48 -4.74 -1.06
C ASP A 198 -15.17 -5.53 -1.02
N ASP A 199 -14.72 -6.02 -2.17
CA ASP A 199 -13.45 -6.76 -2.30
C ASP A 199 -12.24 -5.88 -1.98
N ASP A 200 -12.22 -4.64 -2.46
CA ASP A 200 -11.16 -3.69 -2.16
C ASP A 200 -11.10 -3.37 -0.65
N ARG A 201 -12.25 -3.10 -0.03
CA ARG A 201 -12.32 -2.83 1.41
C ARG A 201 -11.91 -4.05 2.21
N PHE A 202 -12.38 -5.23 1.85
CA PHE A 202 -12.01 -6.48 2.50
C PHE A 202 -10.49 -6.70 2.44
N TYR A 203 -9.89 -6.48 1.26
CA TYR A 203 -8.45 -6.55 1.08
C TYR A 203 -7.72 -5.51 1.94
N PHE A 204 -8.18 -4.25 1.97
CA PHE A 204 -7.58 -3.20 2.78
C PHE A 204 -7.56 -3.57 4.27
N PHE A 205 -8.70 -3.99 4.83
CA PHE A 205 -8.76 -4.37 6.24
C PHE A 205 -7.93 -5.62 6.55
N THR A 206 -7.88 -6.58 5.62
CA THR A 206 -6.99 -7.74 5.72
C THR A 206 -5.52 -7.31 5.79
N LEU A 207 -5.12 -6.38 4.91
CA LEU A 207 -3.77 -5.84 4.88
C LEU A 207 -3.43 -5.10 6.18
N GLN A 208 -4.37 -4.31 6.73
CA GLN A 208 -4.18 -3.61 8.02
C GLN A 208 -4.04 -4.59 9.19
N ASN A 209 -4.88 -5.63 9.26
CA ASN A 209 -4.79 -6.65 10.29
C ASN A 209 -3.45 -7.42 10.22
N PHE A 210 -3.03 -7.79 9.01
CA PHE A 210 -1.72 -8.41 8.78
C PHE A 210 -0.59 -7.48 9.22
N MET A 211 -0.70 -6.18 8.91
CA MET A 211 0.29 -5.18 9.24
C MET A 211 0.47 -4.99 10.74
N LEU A 212 -0.64 -4.83 11.47
CA LEU A 212 -0.62 -4.73 12.92
C LEU A 212 0.02 -5.96 13.56
N ASP A 213 -0.31 -7.16 13.07
CA ASP A 213 0.23 -8.41 13.61
C ASP A 213 1.74 -8.57 13.33
N TYR A 214 2.22 -8.33 12.09
CA TYR A 214 3.67 -8.46 11.84
C TYR A 214 4.46 -7.37 12.56
N GLN A 215 3.93 -6.15 12.70
CA GLN A 215 4.62 -5.08 13.44
C GLN A 215 4.70 -5.42 14.93
N PHE A 216 3.63 -5.97 15.50
CA PHE A 216 3.63 -6.51 16.85
C PHE A 216 4.67 -7.61 17.01
N LYS A 217 4.65 -8.61 16.13
CA LYS A 217 5.61 -9.73 16.15
C LYS A 217 7.04 -9.26 15.97
N ALA A 218 7.29 -8.32 15.07
CA ALA A 218 8.61 -7.74 14.87
C ALA A 218 9.09 -7.02 16.14
N LYS A 219 8.23 -6.19 16.74
CA LYS A 219 8.58 -5.40 17.93
C LYS A 219 8.85 -6.25 19.17
N PHE A 220 8.06 -7.31 19.39
CA PHE A 220 8.13 -8.09 20.62
C PHE A 220 8.89 -9.41 20.48
N PHE A 221 8.88 -10.05 19.31
CA PHE A 221 9.56 -11.34 19.12
C PHE A 221 10.87 -11.18 18.34
N LEU A 222 10.85 -10.53 17.18
CA LEU A 222 12.05 -10.39 16.35
C LEU A 222 13.14 -9.56 17.04
N VAL A 223 12.76 -8.42 17.64
CA VAL A 223 13.70 -7.58 18.40
C VAL A 223 14.32 -8.34 19.57
N ASN A 224 13.52 -9.10 20.33
CA ASN A 224 14.05 -9.85 21.48
C ASN A 224 14.95 -11.02 21.07
N ALA A 225 14.61 -11.72 19.97
CA ALA A 225 15.49 -12.72 19.37
C ALA A 225 16.80 -12.10 18.87
N TYR A 226 16.72 -10.93 18.24
CA TYR A 226 17.90 -10.17 17.81
C TYR A 226 18.77 -9.71 18.99
N CYS A 227 18.18 -9.24 20.09
CA CYS A 227 18.93 -8.90 21.29
C CYS A 227 19.69 -10.12 21.85
N ALA A 228 19.04 -11.28 21.93
CA ALA A 228 19.70 -12.52 22.36
C ALA A 228 20.86 -12.90 21.42
N LEU A 229 20.66 -12.80 20.10
CA LEU A 229 21.72 -13.01 19.12
C LEU A 229 22.90 -12.05 19.33
N LYS A 230 22.63 -10.74 19.48
CA LYS A 230 23.68 -9.72 19.65
C LYS A 230 24.46 -9.90 20.95
N GLU A 231 23.80 -10.31 22.02
CA GLU A 231 24.42 -10.54 23.34
C GLU A 231 25.38 -11.73 23.33
N GLU A 232 25.02 -12.85 22.70
CA GLU A 232 25.84 -14.08 22.69
C GLU A 232 26.81 -14.16 21.50
N HIS A 233 26.53 -13.42 20.42
CA HIS A 233 27.28 -13.49 19.16
C HIS A 233 27.64 -12.10 18.62
N PRO A 234 28.64 -11.41 19.17
CA PRO A 234 29.01 -10.05 18.74
C PRO A 234 29.43 -9.98 17.26
N ASN A 235 29.94 -11.08 16.69
CA ASN A 235 30.35 -11.17 15.28
C ASN A 235 29.27 -11.77 14.36
N TRP A 236 27.98 -11.73 14.75
CA TRP A 236 26.90 -12.36 14.00
C TRP A 236 26.79 -11.86 12.54
N VAL A 237 27.17 -10.60 12.24
CA VAL A 237 27.15 -10.08 10.87
C VAL A 237 28.15 -10.82 9.98
N ALA A 238 29.38 -11.02 10.47
CA ALA A 238 30.40 -11.76 9.73
C ALA A 238 29.96 -13.21 9.50
N GLU A 239 29.34 -13.85 10.49
CA GLU A 239 28.78 -15.19 10.36
C GLU A 239 27.57 -15.24 9.41
N MET A 240 26.72 -14.22 9.40
CA MET A 240 25.62 -14.10 8.45
C MET A 240 26.14 -13.99 7.02
N ILE A 241 27.18 -13.18 6.78
CA ILE A 241 27.80 -13.07 5.45
C ILE A 241 28.39 -14.41 5.00
N LYS A 242 29.07 -15.14 5.91
CA LYS A 242 29.59 -16.49 5.63
C LYS A 242 28.45 -17.46 5.28
N TYR A 243 27.36 -17.44 6.04
CA TYR A 243 26.18 -18.25 5.78
C TYR A 243 25.53 -17.91 4.43
N LEU A 244 25.28 -16.63 4.15
CA LEU A 244 24.69 -16.20 2.87
C LEU A 244 25.55 -16.58 1.67
N LYS A 245 26.88 -16.57 1.81
CA LYS A 245 27.81 -17.00 0.76
C LYS A 245 27.63 -18.46 0.35
N THR A 246 27.12 -19.33 1.21
CA THR A 246 26.90 -20.74 0.89
C THR A 246 25.57 -21.00 0.19
N LEU A 247 24.67 -20.01 0.13
CA LEU A 247 23.32 -20.18 -0.40
C LEU A 247 23.27 -19.96 -1.93
N PRO A 248 22.55 -20.82 -2.68
CA PRO A 248 22.57 -20.81 -4.14
C PRO A 248 21.95 -19.55 -4.76
N LEU A 249 20.99 -18.91 -4.08
CA LEU A 249 20.33 -17.70 -4.56
C LEU A 249 21.15 -16.42 -4.37
N VAL A 250 22.25 -16.47 -3.61
CA VAL A 250 23.06 -15.29 -3.30
C VAL A 250 24.25 -15.19 -4.26
N LYS A 251 24.05 -14.50 -5.39
CA LYS A 251 25.13 -14.24 -6.37
C LYS A 251 26.28 -13.45 -5.73
N LYS A 252 27.54 -13.75 -6.12
CA LYS A 252 28.76 -13.12 -5.57
C LYS A 252 28.74 -11.58 -5.58
N ASN A 253 28.28 -10.96 -6.66
CA ASN A 253 28.20 -9.50 -6.75
C ASN A 253 27.14 -8.92 -5.79
N ARG A 254 26.05 -9.65 -5.58
CA ARG A 254 24.98 -9.28 -4.66
C ARG A 254 25.44 -9.37 -3.21
N LEU A 255 26.19 -10.41 -2.87
CA LEU A 255 26.77 -10.58 -1.54
C LEU A 255 27.60 -9.36 -1.11
N LYS A 256 28.40 -8.78 -2.01
CA LYS A 256 29.19 -7.57 -1.72
C LYS A 256 28.31 -6.36 -1.35
N LEU A 257 27.15 -6.22 -1.99
CA LEU A 257 26.19 -5.15 -1.67
C LEU A 257 25.48 -5.43 -0.35
N ILE A 258 25.02 -6.67 -0.15
CA ILE A 258 24.40 -7.10 1.10
C ILE A 258 25.34 -6.88 2.29
N GLU A 259 26.62 -7.23 2.16
CA GLU A 259 27.65 -7.00 3.17
C GLU A 259 27.71 -5.52 3.59
N LYS A 260 27.67 -4.58 2.62
CA LYS A 260 27.63 -3.14 2.95
C LYS A 260 26.39 -2.76 3.74
N GLY A 261 25.23 -3.32 3.40
CA GLY A 261 23.98 -3.09 4.12
C GLY A 261 24.00 -3.65 5.55
N LEU A 262 24.49 -4.88 5.73
CA LEU A 262 24.62 -5.52 7.04
C LEU A 262 25.64 -4.79 7.93
N SER A 263 26.80 -4.41 7.39
CA SER A 263 27.79 -3.65 8.15
C SER A 263 27.30 -2.23 8.49
N ALA A 264 26.46 -1.61 7.64
CA ALA A 264 25.82 -0.34 8.00
C ALA A 264 24.87 -0.49 9.18
N PHE A 265 24.05 -1.55 9.17
CA PHE A 265 23.17 -1.87 10.30
C PHE A 265 23.95 -2.10 11.60
N GLU A 266 25.08 -2.81 11.54
CA GLU A 266 25.96 -3.05 12.69
C GLU A 266 26.49 -1.77 13.32
N ARG A 267 26.76 -0.75 12.51
CA ARG A 267 27.18 0.60 12.95
C ARG A 267 26.01 1.53 13.28
N GLU A 268 24.79 1.01 13.32
CA GLU A 268 23.56 1.78 13.54
C GLU A 268 23.29 2.86 12.46
N ASP A 269 23.95 2.75 11.30
CA ASP A 269 23.67 3.54 10.10
C ASP A 269 22.48 2.91 9.35
N TYR A 270 21.30 3.11 9.92
CA TYR A 270 20.04 2.57 9.38
C TYR A 270 19.66 3.20 8.05
N ILE A 271 20.11 4.43 7.78
CA ILE A 271 19.91 5.10 6.49
C ILE A 271 20.57 4.27 5.40
N SER A 272 21.89 4.04 5.51
CA SER A 272 22.61 3.24 4.51
C SER A 272 22.12 1.79 4.47
N ALA A 273 21.82 1.19 5.63
CA ALA A 273 21.32 -0.18 5.69
C ALA A 273 20.01 -0.33 4.89
N ILE A 274 19.03 0.55 5.11
CA ILE A 274 17.74 0.51 4.42
C ILE A 274 17.93 0.81 2.92
N HIS A 275 18.70 1.85 2.56
CA HIS A 275 18.98 2.20 1.16
C HIS A 275 19.58 1.05 0.36
N ILE A 276 20.38 0.20 1.01
CA ILE A 276 21.02 -0.93 0.36
C ILE A 276 20.10 -2.15 0.36
N LEU A 277 19.61 -2.57 1.53
CA LEU A 277 18.96 -3.87 1.73
C LEU A 277 17.61 -3.96 1.00
N VAL A 278 16.84 -2.86 0.93
CA VAL A 278 15.56 -2.84 0.20
C VAL A 278 15.72 -3.29 -1.26
N PHE A 279 16.70 -2.73 -1.97
CA PHE A 279 16.93 -3.07 -3.38
C PHE A 279 17.66 -4.41 -3.55
N GLN A 280 18.43 -4.86 -2.55
CA GLN A 280 19.01 -6.20 -2.59
C GLN A 280 17.96 -7.29 -2.43
N ILE A 281 16.95 -7.10 -1.59
CA ILE A 281 15.79 -8.00 -1.49
C ILE A 281 15.06 -8.09 -2.83
N GLU A 282 14.74 -6.94 -3.46
CA GLU A 282 14.12 -6.92 -4.79
C GLU A 282 14.97 -7.70 -5.81
N GLY A 283 16.29 -7.50 -5.77
CA GLY A 283 17.20 -8.16 -6.69
C GLY A 283 17.32 -9.68 -6.47
N ILE A 284 17.26 -10.17 -5.22
CA ILE A 284 17.22 -11.62 -4.94
C ILE A 284 15.96 -12.22 -5.53
N LEU A 285 14.79 -11.62 -5.27
CA LEU A 285 13.51 -12.13 -5.78
C LEU A 285 13.49 -12.14 -7.32
N ARG A 286 14.13 -11.16 -7.94
CA ARG A 286 14.33 -11.11 -9.40
C ARG A 286 15.23 -12.25 -9.89
N ASP A 287 16.35 -12.49 -9.22
CA ASP A 287 17.25 -13.62 -9.53
C ASP A 287 16.52 -14.97 -9.37
N THR A 288 15.62 -15.09 -8.37
CA THR A 288 14.79 -16.28 -8.18
C THR A 288 13.85 -16.51 -9.37
N VAL A 289 13.15 -15.48 -9.86
CA VAL A 289 12.28 -15.58 -11.05
C VAL A 289 13.09 -15.93 -12.30
N GLU A 290 14.28 -15.36 -12.46
CA GLU A 290 15.20 -15.71 -13.55
C GLU A 290 15.65 -17.18 -13.45
N GLY A 291 15.99 -17.66 -12.25
CA GLY A 291 16.37 -19.06 -12.00
C GLY A 291 15.26 -20.07 -12.31
N LEU A 292 13.99 -19.64 -12.17
CA LEU A 292 12.79 -20.37 -12.60
C LEU A 292 12.56 -20.34 -14.11
N ARG A 293 13.45 -19.70 -14.90
CA ARG A 293 13.35 -19.49 -16.36
C ARG A 293 12.10 -18.73 -16.78
N ILE A 294 11.56 -17.91 -15.89
CA ILE A 294 10.46 -17.00 -16.20
C ILE A 294 11.08 -15.68 -16.63
N ALA A 295 10.64 -15.16 -17.79
CA ALA A 295 11.19 -13.92 -18.32
C ALA A 295 11.04 -12.76 -17.31
N PRO A 296 12.14 -12.10 -16.91
CA PRO A 296 12.10 -10.99 -15.97
C PRO A 296 11.61 -9.67 -16.61
N PHE A 297 11.17 -9.72 -17.86
CA PHE A 297 10.64 -8.61 -18.62
C PHE A 297 9.24 -8.94 -19.17
N SER A 298 8.49 -7.90 -19.51
CA SER A 298 7.28 -7.97 -20.31
C SER A 298 7.45 -7.19 -21.59
N TYR A 299 6.69 -7.54 -22.61
CA TYR A 299 6.63 -6.78 -23.86
C TYR A 299 5.35 -5.94 -23.88
N HIS A 300 5.49 -4.64 -24.06
CA HIS A 300 4.35 -3.72 -24.15
C HIS A 300 4.61 -2.67 -25.21
N ARG A 301 3.75 -2.60 -26.23
CA ARG A 301 3.77 -1.58 -27.30
C ARG A 301 5.15 -1.42 -27.98
N GLY A 302 5.82 -2.52 -28.31
CA GLY A 302 7.13 -2.45 -28.98
C GLY A 302 8.34 -2.43 -28.04
N GLU A 303 8.13 -2.27 -26.73
CA GLU A 303 9.21 -2.10 -25.76
C GLU A 303 9.29 -3.29 -24.80
N MET A 304 10.53 -3.72 -24.51
CA MET A 304 10.81 -4.61 -23.39
C MET A 304 10.88 -3.80 -22.09
N ARG A 305 10.10 -4.19 -21.10
CA ARG A 305 10.04 -3.53 -19.78
C ARG A 305 10.42 -4.51 -18.69
N ILE A 306 11.35 -4.11 -17.83
CA ILE A 306 11.73 -4.89 -16.66
C ILE A 306 10.52 -4.99 -15.72
N LYS A 307 10.19 -6.21 -15.27
CA LYS A 307 9.11 -6.45 -14.31
C LYS A 307 9.38 -5.73 -13.00
N LYS A 308 8.36 -5.06 -12.45
CA LYS A 308 8.45 -4.40 -11.15
C LYS A 308 8.40 -5.46 -10.05
N LEU A 309 8.81 -5.09 -8.83
CA LEU A 309 8.75 -6.00 -7.68
C LEU A 309 7.33 -6.53 -7.43
N TRP A 310 6.30 -5.72 -7.67
CA TRP A 310 4.91 -6.18 -7.62
C TRP A 310 4.65 -7.38 -8.54
N ASP A 311 5.03 -7.27 -9.82
CA ASP A 311 4.85 -8.34 -10.81
C ASP A 311 5.66 -9.60 -10.44
N ILE A 312 6.86 -9.41 -9.87
CA ILE A 312 7.70 -10.51 -9.37
C ILE A 312 7.00 -11.28 -8.26
N LEU A 313 6.40 -10.57 -7.30
CA LEU A 313 5.67 -11.19 -6.19
C LEU A 313 4.44 -11.95 -6.69
N GLU A 314 3.70 -11.42 -7.68
CA GLU A 314 2.57 -12.12 -8.31
C GLU A 314 2.98 -13.41 -9.02
N ILE A 315 4.18 -13.43 -9.64
CA ILE A 315 4.74 -14.64 -10.23
C ILE A 315 5.10 -15.65 -9.13
N LEU A 316 5.85 -15.22 -8.12
CA LEU A 316 6.30 -16.09 -7.03
C LEU A 316 5.12 -16.65 -6.21
N GLN A 317 4.03 -15.90 -6.09
CA GLN A 317 2.80 -16.41 -5.46
C GLN A 317 2.22 -17.65 -6.16
N LYS A 318 2.55 -17.91 -7.43
CA LYS A 318 2.11 -19.10 -8.17
C LYS A 318 3.10 -20.27 -8.11
N VAL A 319 4.30 -20.07 -7.55
CA VAL A 319 5.34 -21.08 -7.45
C VAL A 319 5.03 -22.02 -6.26
N GLU A 320 5.18 -23.33 -6.45
CA GLU A 320 5.03 -24.34 -5.40
C GLU A 320 6.21 -24.26 -4.41
N GLY A 321 5.96 -24.47 -3.11
CA GLY A 321 7.01 -24.56 -2.09
C GLY A 321 7.51 -23.23 -1.51
N ILE A 322 7.18 -22.08 -2.12
CA ILE A 322 7.45 -20.77 -1.50
C ILE A 322 6.35 -20.41 -0.49
N ASP A 323 6.78 -19.99 0.69
CA ASP A 323 5.89 -19.55 1.76
C ASP A 323 5.16 -18.28 1.30
N LYS A 324 3.83 -18.30 1.38
CA LYS A 324 3.00 -17.19 0.91
C LYS A 324 2.95 -16.06 1.92
N ASP A 325 3.18 -16.35 3.19
CA ASP A 325 3.16 -15.36 4.26
C ASP A 325 4.42 -14.49 4.23
N ILE A 326 5.61 -15.05 3.89
CA ILE A 326 6.81 -14.24 3.61
C ILE A 326 6.62 -13.35 2.37
N LEU A 327 5.98 -13.85 1.30
CA LEU A 327 5.70 -13.01 0.13
C LEU A 327 4.74 -11.87 0.48
N MET A 328 3.77 -12.11 1.37
CA MET A 328 2.87 -11.08 1.86
C MET A 328 3.58 -10.07 2.77
N LEU A 329 4.51 -10.52 3.62
CA LEU A 329 5.36 -9.62 4.40
C LEU A 329 6.17 -8.71 3.49
N VAL A 330 6.81 -9.25 2.44
CA VAL A 330 7.55 -8.45 1.45
C VAL A 330 6.62 -7.48 0.71
N ARG A 331 5.44 -7.95 0.27
CA ARG A 331 4.47 -7.11 -0.43
C ARG A 331 4.04 -5.93 0.43
N THR A 332 3.61 -6.20 1.66
CA THR A 332 3.07 -5.21 2.60
C THR A 332 4.15 -4.22 3.04
N SER A 333 5.36 -4.69 3.33
CA SER A 333 6.47 -3.85 3.79
C SER A 333 7.07 -2.99 2.67
N LEU A 334 7.21 -3.52 1.45
CA LEU A 334 7.99 -2.86 0.41
C LEU A 334 7.15 -2.13 -0.65
N VAL A 335 6.05 -2.70 -1.14
CA VAL A 335 5.45 -2.25 -2.42
C VAL A 335 3.95 -2.00 -2.41
N ASP A 336 3.23 -2.50 -1.41
CA ASP A 336 1.80 -2.25 -1.33
C ASP A 336 1.54 -0.83 -0.86
N ILE A 337 0.85 -0.06 -1.70
CA ILE A 337 0.49 1.31 -1.39
C ILE A 337 -0.44 1.42 -0.19
N GLY A 338 -1.21 0.36 0.13
CA GLY A 338 -2.00 0.24 1.35
C GLY A 338 -1.20 -0.25 2.57
N GLY A 339 0.02 -0.73 2.36
CA GLY A 339 0.97 -1.10 3.41
C GLY A 339 2.00 -0.01 3.64
N GLU A 340 3.20 -0.39 4.09
CA GLU A 340 4.29 0.57 4.35
C GLU A 340 4.83 1.19 3.06
N ASN A 341 4.84 0.45 1.95
CA ASN A 341 5.33 0.94 0.65
C ASN A 341 6.80 1.41 0.65
N LEU A 342 7.61 0.89 1.60
CA LEU A 342 8.95 1.40 1.91
C LEU A 342 9.84 1.54 0.69
N ARG A 343 9.80 0.56 -0.24
CA ARG A 343 10.65 0.57 -1.43
C ARG A 343 10.32 1.72 -2.36
N ASN A 344 9.04 2.00 -2.57
CA ASN A 344 8.62 3.06 -3.48
C ASN A 344 8.86 4.43 -2.85
N ASP A 345 8.56 4.59 -1.56
CA ASP A 345 8.79 5.84 -0.85
C ASP A 345 10.28 6.18 -0.80
N LEU A 346 11.14 5.19 -0.53
CA LEU A 346 12.59 5.32 -0.57
C LEU A 346 13.08 5.72 -1.98
N ALA A 347 12.63 5.03 -3.02
CA ALA A 347 13.05 5.32 -4.41
C ALA A 347 12.60 6.71 -4.89
N HIS A 348 11.53 7.25 -4.32
CA HIS A 348 11.01 8.58 -4.63
C HIS A 348 11.53 9.68 -3.70
N GLY A 349 12.38 9.36 -2.72
CA GLY A 349 12.88 10.34 -1.75
C GLY A 349 11.78 10.93 -0.86
N ILE A 350 10.74 10.13 -0.56
CA ILE A 350 9.58 10.56 0.22
C ILE A 350 9.83 10.45 1.73
N LEU A 351 10.68 9.52 2.15
CA LEU A 351 10.93 9.20 3.56
C LEU A 351 11.65 10.36 4.28
N ASP A 352 11.19 10.66 5.48
CA ASP A 352 11.82 11.63 6.38
C ASP A 352 12.90 10.95 7.27
N TYR A 353 13.74 11.71 7.98
CA TYR A 353 14.90 11.16 8.70
C TYR A 353 14.54 10.14 9.80
N ASP A 354 13.48 10.41 10.55
CA ASP A 354 12.97 9.59 11.66
C ASP A 354 12.36 8.26 11.20
N GLU A 355 12.08 8.14 9.90
CA GLU A 355 11.56 6.93 9.29
C GLU A 355 12.63 5.84 9.06
N PHE A 356 13.91 6.18 9.17
CA PHE A 356 15.03 5.24 9.05
C PHE A 356 15.33 4.57 10.40
N THR A 357 14.43 3.68 10.83
CA THR A 357 14.52 3.04 12.15
C THR A 357 15.26 1.70 12.14
N GLY A 358 15.88 1.35 13.27
CA GLY A 358 16.49 0.04 13.47
C GLY A 358 15.50 -1.13 13.35
N LEU A 359 14.22 -0.93 13.69
CA LEU A 359 13.18 -1.95 13.50
C LEU A 359 12.92 -2.23 12.02
N ARG A 360 12.80 -1.20 11.19
CA ARG A 360 12.64 -1.37 9.73
C ARG A 360 13.86 -2.06 9.13
N ALA A 361 15.06 -1.63 9.49
CA ALA A 361 16.29 -2.28 9.03
C ALA A 361 16.36 -3.75 9.47
N LEU A 362 15.98 -4.08 10.70
CA LEU A 362 15.94 -5.45 11.22
C LEU A 362 14.91 -6.31 10.47
N ILE A 363 13.74 -5.78 10.11
CA ILE A 363 12.75 -6.48 9.28
C ILE A 363 13.34 -6.81 7.90
N LEU A 364 14.11 -5.90 7.28
CA LEU A 364 14.79 -6.17 6.01
C LEU A 364 15.83 -7.29 6.14
N ILE A 365 16.62 -7.29 7.21
CA ILE A 365 17.59 -8.36 7.50
C ILE A 365 16.88 -9.69 7.72
N TYR A 366 15.73 -9.67 8.41
CA TYR A 366 14.91 -10.85 8.61
C TYR A 366 14.31 -11.38 7.29
N ILE A 367 13.76 -10.50 6.45
CA ILE A 367 13.27 -10.85 5.11
C ILE A 367 14.41 -11.49 4.31
N LEU A 368 15.58 -10.86 4.29
CA LEU A 368 16.77 -11.39 3.62
C LEU A 368 17.08 -12.81 4.11
N LEU A 369 17.17 -13.01 5.42
CA LEU A 369 17.45 -14.31 6.03
C LEU A 369 16.39 -15.37 5.69
N LYS A 370 15.13 -14.97 5.52
CA LYS A 370 14.02 -15.88 5.18
C LYS A 370 13.95 -16.25 3.71
N ILE A 371 14.33 -15.36 2.79
CA ILE A 371 14.18 -15.61 1.34
C ILE A 371 15.42 -16.23 0.69
N THR A 372 16.62 -16.02 1.24
CA THR A 372 17.84 -16.56 0.65
C THR A 372 18.02 -18.08 0.74
N PRO A 373 17.46 -18.80 1.74
CA PRO A 373 17.64 -20.25 1.84
C PRO A 373 16.82 -21.08 0.85
N TYR A 374 15.90 -20.47 0.08
CA TYR A 374 15.16 -21.21 -0.95
C TYR A 374 16.11 -21.81 -1.99
N ASP A 375 15.76 -23.00 -2.48
CA ASP A 375 16.44 -23.66 -3.58
C ASP A 375 15.44 -24.01 -4.69
N ILE A 376 15.88 -23.95 -5.94
CA ILE A 376 15.04 -24.17 -7.11
C ILE A 376 15.22 -25.62 -7.57
N ILE A 377 14.29 -26.47 -7.17
CA ILE A 377 14.23 -27.86 -7.62
C ILE A 377 13.41 -27.95 -8.90
N ARG A 378 14.00 -28.50 -9.96
CA ARG A 378 13.31 -28.72 -11.24
C ARG A 378 12.74 -30.12 -11.25
N LYS A 379 11.41 -30.25 -11.38
CA LYS A 379 10.79 -31.52 -11.76
C LYS A 379 11.14 -31.75 -13.23
N GLU A 380 12.00 -32.72 -13.54
CA GLU A 380 12.22 -33.15 -14.92
C GLU A 380 10.88 -33.62 -15.50
N LYS A 381 10.55 -33.21 -16.73
CA LYS A 381 9.40 -33.79 -17.42
C LYS A 381 9.71 -35.28 -17.65
N PRO A 382 8.83 -36.23 -17.29
CA PRO A 382 9.03 -37.62 -17.66
C PRO A 382 9.16 -37.71 -19.19
N GLU A 383 10.17 -38.45 -19.67
CA GLU A 383 10.53 -38.64 -21.08
C GLU A 383 9.47 -39.38 -21.93
N SER A 384 8.26 -39.62 -21.43
CA SER A 384 7.26 -40.47 -22.09
C SER A 384 6.43 -39.78 -23.19
N ASP A 385 6.57 -38.47 -23.42
CA ASP A 385 5.78 -37.75 -24.45
C ASP A 385 6.59 -37.30 -25.68
N VAL A 386 7.80 -37.84 -25.88
CA VAL A 386 8.59 -37.60 -27.11
C VAL A 386 8.86 -38.91 -27.85
N LYS A 387 7.79 -39.56 -28.31
CA LYS A 387 7.79 -40.39 -29.53
C LYS A 387 6.42 -40.31 -30.20
N GLN A 388 6.29 -39.44 -31.20
CA GLN A 388 5.47 -39.71 -32.39
C GLN A 388 6.42 -39.90 -33.56
#